data_AF-A0A924MLX0-F1
#
_entry.id   AF-A0A924MLX0-F1
#
_cell.length_a   1.000
_cell.length_b   1.000
_cell.length_c   1.000
_cell.angle_alpha   90.00
_cell.angle_beta   90.00
_cell.angle_gamma   90.00
#
_symmetry.space_group_name_H-M   'P 1'
#
loop_
_entity.id
_entity.type
_entity.pdbx_description
1 polymer ?
#
loop_
_entity_poly.entity_id
_entity_poly.type
_entity_poly.pdbx_seq_one_letter_code
_entity_poly.pdbx_strand_id
1 'polypeptide(L)' 'MKTWLVTGGAGFIGGNFVLEAMASGDTRIVNLDLLTYAGNRDTLSTIDGNRDHVFVHGDIGDRALVAGLLEKYRPDA' A
#
# COMPACT_ATOMS: atom_id res chain seq x y z
N MET A 1 7.59 2.15 14.73
CA MET A 1 6.57 1.82 13.74
C MET A 1 7.27 1.70 12.40
N LYS A 2 7.28 0.52 11.80
CA LYS A 2 7.97 0.29 10.51
C LYS A 2 7.12 0.85 9.36
N THR A 3 7.73 1.29 8.28
CA THR A 3 7.04 1.75 7.07
C THR A 3 7.32 0.78 5.94
N TRP A 4 6.29 0.19 5.35
CA TRP A 4 6.44 -0.69 4.19
C TRP A 4 5.79 -0.09 2.96
N LEU A 5 6.48 -0.21 1.82
CA LEU A 5 5.91 0.04 0.51
C LEU A 5 5.41 -1.29 -0.04
N VAL A 6 4.09 -1.43 -0.17
CA VAL A 6 3.44 -2.62 -0.72
C VAL A 6 2.92 -2.29 -2.11
N THR A 7 3.34 -3.06 -3.12
CA THR A 7 2.83 -2.91 -4.48
C THR A 7 1.77 -3.97 -4.77
N GLY A 8 0.67 -3.62 -5.45
CA GLY A 8 -0.39 -4.58 -5.75
C GLY A 8 -1.25 -4.93 -4.53
N GLY A 9 -1.28 -4.04 -3.52
CA GLY A 9 -1.96 -4.28 -2.25
C GLY A 9 -3.48 -4.17 -2.31
N ALA A 10 -4.10 -3.93 -3.46
CA ALA A 10 -5.55 -4.02 -3.67
C ALA A 10 -5.97 -5.33 -4.35
N GLY A 11 -5.04 -6.23 -4.64
CA GLY A 11 -5.33 -7.59 -5.13
C GLY A 11 -5.67 -8.58 -4.00
N PHE A 12 -5.84 -9.86 -4.34
CA PHE A 12 -6.22 -10.89 -3.35
C PHE A 12 -5.16 -11.11 -2.25
N ILE A 13 -3.94 -11.50 -2.64
CA ILE A 13 -2.85 -11.76 -1.67
C ILE A 13 -2.36 -10.44 -1.07
N GLY A 14 -2.11 -9.44 -1.92
CA GLY A 14 -1.64 -8.13 -1.48
C GLY A 14 -2.60 -7.46 -0.49
N GLY A 15 -3.91 -7.54 -0.75
CA GLY A 15 -4.94 -7.01 0.15
C GLY A 15 -4.93 -7.69 1.51
N ASN A 16 -4.92 -9.02 1.56
CA ASN A 16 -4.85 -9.74 2.83
C ASN A 16 -3.56 -9.42 3.60
N PHE A 17 -2.41 -9.35 2.91
CA PHE A 17 -1.15 -8.94 3.53
C PHE A 17 -1.24 -7.53 4.16
N VAL A 18 -1.83 -6.57 3.44
CA VAL A 18 -2.05 -5.21 3.98
C VAL A 18 -2.96 -5.24 5.19
N LEU A 19 -4.09 -5.96 5.14
CA LEU A 19 -5.03 -6.04 6.25
C LEU A 19 -4.40 -6.68 7.49
N GLU A 20 -3.66 -7.77 7.32
CA GLU A 20 -2.97 -8.46 8.42
C GLU A 20 -1.87 -7.59 9.03
N ALA A 21 -1.06 -6.92 8.20
CA ALA A 21 -0.05 -5.99 8.68
C ALA A 21 -0.66 -4.82 9.46
N MET A 22 -1.78 -4.26 8.99
CA MET A 22 -2.49 -3.19 9.68
C MET A 22 -3.14 -3.65 10.99
N ALA A 23 -3.61 -4.90 11.06
CA ALA A 23 -4.17 -5.47 12.28
C ALA A 23 -3.12 -5.61 13.40
N SER A 24 -1.83 -5.76 13.06
CA SER A 24 -0.74 -5.78 14.05
C SER A 24 -0.51 -4.44 14.75
N GLY A 25 -0.88 -3.33 14.10
CA GLY A 25 -0.75 -1.97 14.65
C GLY A 25 0.66 -1.37 14.66
N ASP A 26 1.69 -2.12 14.25
CA ASP A 26 3.09 -1.69 14.35
C ASP A 26 3.69 -1.19 13.02
N THR A 27 2.87 -1.18 11.97
CA THR A 27 3.31 -0.92 10.59
C THR A 27 2.46 0.16 9.92
N ARG A 28 3.14 1.13 9.30
CA ARG A 28 2.56 2.02 8.31
C ARG A 28 2.70 1.39 6.92
N ILE A 29 1.60 1.33 6.19
CA ILE A 29 1.55 0.80 4.84
C ILE A 29 1.41 1.95 3.85
N VAL A 30 2.33 2.04 2.90
CA VAL A 30 2.18 2.79 1.65
C VAL A 30 1.84 1.79 0.56
N ASN A 31 0.57 1.74 0.16
CA ASN A 31 0.06 0.80 -0.83
C ASN A 31 0.02 1.46 -2.21
N LEU A 32 0.93 1.06 -3.10
CA LEU A 32 0.95 1.47 -4.50
C LEU A 32 0.25 0.41 -5.35
N ASP A 33 -0.89 0.75 -5.93
CA ASP A 33 -1.64 -0.17 -6.79
C ASP A 33 -2.10 0.53 -8.07
N LEU A 34 -2.01 -0.18 -9.20
CA LEU A 34 -2.45 0.34 -10.49
C LEU A 34 -3.97 0.23 -10.69
N LEU A 35 -4.66 -0.54 -9.84
CA LEU A 35 -6.08 -0.87 -9.96
C LEU A 35 -6.42 -1.37 -11.37
N THR A 36 -5.66 -2.38 -11.83
CA THR A 36 -6.01 -3.14 -13.03
C THR A 36 -7.29 -3.96 -12.79
N TYR A 37 -7.67 -4.81 -13.75
CA TYR A 37 -8.83 -5.70 -13.59
C TYR A 37 -8.80 -6.59 -12.32
N ALA A 38 -7.60 -6.88 -11.80
CA ALA A 38 -7.41 -7.74 -10.63
C ALA A 38 -7.38 -6.97 -9.29
N GLY A 39 -7.34 -5.63 -9.33
CA GLY A 39 -7.31 -4.79 -8.13
C GLY A 39 -8.71 -4.30 -7.75
N ASN A 40 -9.05 -4.37 -6.45
CA ASN A 40 -10.32 -3.89 -5.92
C ASN A 40 -10.11 -3.07 -4.64
N ARG A 41 -10.59 -1.81 -4.64
CA ARG A 41 -10.53 -0.93 -3.46
C ARG A 41 -11.36 -1.46 -2.29
N ASP A 42 -12.44 -2.19 -2.56
CA ASP A 42 -13.32 -2.72 -1.52
C ASP A 42 -12.62 -3.78 -0.66
N THR A 43 -11.57 -4.43 -1.18
CA THR A 43 -10.70 -5.34 -0.41
C THR A 43 -10.10 -4.65 0.81
N LEU A 44 -9.89 -3.32 0.77
CA LEU A 44 -9.27 -2.53 1.82
C LEU A 44 -10.27 -1.68 2.61
N SER A 45 -11.57 -1.88 2.41
CA SER A 45 -12.64 -1.05 3.00
C SER A 45 -12.60 -0.97 4.53
N THR A 46 -12.16 -2.02 5.20
CA THR A 46 -12.08 -2.08 6.68
C THR A 46 -11.01 -1.17 7.28
N ILE A 47 -10.04 -0.72 6.47
CA ILE A 47 -8.96 0.18 6.88
C ILE A 47 -9.05 1.54 6.17
N ASP A 48 -10.20 1.85 5.57
CA ASP A 48 -10.42 3.15 4.94
C ASP A 48 -10.36 4.28 5.98
N GLY A 49 -9.67 5.37 5.65
CA GLY A 49 -9.41 6.48 6.57
C GLY A 49 -8.40 6.19 7.70
N ASN A 50 -7.80 4.99 7.76
CA ASN A 50 -6.74 4.72 8.73
C ASN A 50 -5.50 5.57 8.39
N ARG A 51 -5.02 6.38 9.35
CA ARG A 51 -3.87 7.29 9.18
C ARG A 51 -2.56 6.59 8.82
N ASP A 52 -2.44 5.31 9.14
CA ASP A 52 -1.24 4.52 8.88
C ASP A 52 -1.37 3.66 7.61
N HIS A 53 -2.50 3.76 6.89
CA HIS A 53 -2.65 3.24 5.55
C HIS A 53 -2.73 4.39 4.53
N VAL A 54 -1.70 4.53 3.70
CA VAL A 54 -1.66 5.47 2.60
C VAL A 54 -1.85 4.70 1.30
N PHE A 55 -2.91 5.02 0.56
CA PHE A 55 -3.12 4.45 -0.76
C PHE A 55 -2.65 5.40 -1.85
N VAL A 56 -1.92 4.85 -2.83
CA VAL A 56 -1.43 5.57 -4.01
C VAL A 56 -1.91 4.80 -5.23
N HIS A 57 -2.77 5.42 -6.03
CA HIS A 57 -3.14 4.88 -7.33
C HIS A 57 -2.05 5.22 -8.34
N GLY A 58 -1.34 4.24 -8.86
CA GLY A 58 -0.28 4.46 -9.84
C GLY A 58 0.40 3.18 -10.32
N ASP A 59 1.22 3.31 -11.36
CA ASP A 59 1.97 2.21 -11.94
C ASP A 59 3.34 2.08 -11.28
N ILE A 60 3.75 0.86 -10.92
CA ILE A 60 5.12 0.57 -10.48
C ILE A 60 6.16 0.80 -11.60
N GLY A 61 5.71 0.80 -12.86
CA GLY A 61 6.52 1.16 -14.02
C GLY A 61 6.85 2.66 -14.10
N ASP A 62 6.12 3.53 -13.39
CA ASP A 62 6.41 4.95 -13.29
C ASP A 62 7.59 5.18 -12.33
N ARG A 63 8.78 5.31 -12.91
CA ARG A 63 10.02 5.53 -12.17
C ARG A 63 10.01 6.80 -11.33
N ALA A 64 9.39 7.88 -11.83
CA ALA A 64 9.37 9.16 -11.12
C ALA A 64 8.47 9.07 -9.90
N LEU A 65 7.30 8.43 -10.04
CA LEU A 65 6.41 8.14 -8.94
C LEU A 65 7.10 7.28 -7.88
N VAL A 66 7.67 6.14 -8.26
CA VAL A 66 8.33 5.23 -7.32
C VAL A 66 9.48 5.93 -6.60
N ALA A 67 10.33 6.67 -7.31
CA ALA A 67 11.40 7.45 -6.70
C ALA A 67 10.87 8.46 -5.67
N GLY A 68 9.81 9.20 -6.02
CA GLY A 68 9.18 10.14 -5.11
C GLY A 68 8.55 9.48 -3.87
N LEU A 69 7.96 8.30 -4.01
CA LEU A 69 7.43 7.53 -2.89
C LEU A 69 8.54 7.04 -1.95
N LEU A 70 9.63 6.51 -2.51
CA LEU A 70 10.80 6.06 -1.74
C LEU A 70 11.44 7.23 -0.96
N GLU A 71 11.62 8.38 -1.60
CA GLU A 71 12.16 9.58 -0.97
C GLU A 71 11.24 10.12 0.13
N LYS A 72 9.93 10.23 -0.16
CA LYS A 72 8.95 10.80 0.76
C LYS A 72 8.72 9.93 1.99
N TYR A 73 8.55 8.63 1.80
CA TYR A 73 8.11 7.72 2.87
C TYR A 73 9.25 6.94 3.51
N ARG A 74 10.41 6.82 2.85
CA ARG A 74 11.60 6.11 3.35
C ARG A 74 11.25 4.75 3.98
N PRO A 75 10.66 3.82 3.21
CA PRO A 75 10.27 2.52 3.73
C PRO A 75 11.49 1.76 4.28
N ASP A 76 11.27 0.98 5.34
CA ASP A 76 12.28 0.17 6.00
C ASP A 76 12.60 -1.10 5.19
N ALA A 77 13.87 -1.52 5.22
CA ALA A 77 14.40 -2.74 4.61
C ALA A 77 14.86 -3.76 5.66
#